data_AF-A0A2T4RXK0-F1
#
_entry.id   AF-A0A2T4RXK0-F1
#
_cell.length_a   1.000
_cell.length_b   1.000
_cell.length_c   1.000
_cell.angle_alpha   90.00
_cell.angle_beta   90.00
_cell.angle_gamma   90.00
#
_symmetry.space_group_name_H-M   'P 1'
#
loop_
_entity.id
_entity.type
_entity.pdbx_description
1 polymer ?
#
loop_
_entity_poly.entity_id
_entity_poly.type
_entity_poly.pdbx_seq_one_letter_code
_entity_poly.pdbx_strand_id
1 'polypeptide(L)'
;VNIIDTPGHVDFTVEVERSLRVLDGAVTVLDAQSGVEPQTETVWRQATTYGVPRIVFVNKMDKIGANFEYAVSTLHDRLDANAQAVQLPIGAEDEFEAIIDLVTMKCFQYNGEFGEEVGEIEIPEDYKA
;
A
#
# COMPACT_ATOMS: atom_id res chain seq x y z
N VAL A 1 -6.11 18.53 2.39
CA VAL A 1 -5.03 17.63 2.85
C VAL A 1 -3.71 18.31 2.55
N ASN A 2 -2.81 18.40 3.53
CA ASN A 2 -1.44 18.89 3.32
C ASN A 2 -0.52 17.66 3.22
N ILE A 3 0.34 17.60 2.21
CA ILE A 3 1.22 16.45 1.97
C ILE A 3 2.65 16.86 2.30
N ILE A 4 3.32 16.04 3.10
CA ILE A 4 4.76 16.12 3.33
C ILE A 4 5.36 14.83 2.76
N ASP A 5 6.13 14.96 1.70
CA ASP A 5 6.91 13.85 1.16
C ASP A 5 8.22 13.73 1.93
N THR A 6 8.55 12.52 2.37
CA THR A 6 9.73 12.24 3.18
C THR A 6 10.71 11.39 2.39
N PRO A 7 12.02 11.66 2.44
CA PRO A 7 12.98 10.79 1.76
C PRO A 7 12.97 9.38 2.36
N GLY A 8 13.01 8.35 1.51
CA GLY A 8 12.97 6.95 1.94
C GLY A 8 14.33 6.37 2.36
N HIS A 9 15.43 7.09 2.17
CA HIS A 9 16.78 6.59 2.46
C HIS A 9 17.14 6.79 3.94
N VAL A 10 17.87 5.83 4.52
CA VAL A 10 18.32 5.82 5.93
C VAL A 10 19.11 7.06 6.37
N ASP A 11 19.68 7.79 5.43
CA ASP A 11 20.50 8.97 5.71
C ASP A 11 19.64 10.19 6.09
N PHE A 12 18.33 10.12 5.84
CA PHE A 12 17.37 11.19 6.11
C PHE A 12 16.39 10.85 7.25
N THR A 13 16.76 9.90 8.10
CA THR A 13 15.94 9.47 9.25
C THR A 13 15.54 10.62 10.18
N VAL A 14 16.36 11.67 10.31
CA VAL A 14 16.04 12.87 11.10
C VAL A 14 14.91 13.70 10.47
N GLU A 15 14.85 13.78 9.15
CA GLU A 15 13.81 14.52 8.44
C GLU A 15 12.47 13.79 8.54
N VAL A 16 12.49 12.46 8.35
CA VAL A 16 11.32 11.59 8.57
C VAL A 16 10.80 11.75 10.00
N GLU A 17 11.69 11.73 10.99
CA GLU A 17 11.31 11.86 12.40
C GLU A 17 10.65 13.22 12.71
N ARG A 18 11.16 14.31 12.12
CA ARG A 18 10.57 15.65 12.29
C ARG A 18 9.18 15.73 11.68
N SER A 19 8.98 15.14 10.50
CA SER A 19 7.68 15.09 9.84
C SER A 19 6.67 14.30 10.66
N LEU A 20 7.04 13.14 11.19
CA LEU A 20 6.14 12.30 11.99
C LEU A 20 5.64 12.97 13.28
N ARG A 21 6.36 13.96 13.83
CA ARG A 21 5.94 14.70 15.04
C ARG A 21 4.83 15.72 14.80
N VAL A 22 4.58 16.10 13.55
CA VAL A 22 3.64 17.18 13.19
C VAL A 22 2.48 16.70 12.32
N LEU A 23 2.47 15.42 11.94
CA LEU A 23 1.47 14.83 11.06
C LEU A 23 0.35 14.16 11.86
N ASP A 24 -0.88 14.32 11.38
CA ASP A 24 -2.06 13.62 11.91
C ASP A 24 -2.14 12.16 11.44
N GLY A 25 -1.38 11.79 10.40
CA GLY A 25 -1.36 10.46 9.81
C GLY A 25 -0.30 10.32 8.73
N ALA A 26 -0.01 9.08 8.33
CA ALA A 26 0.98 8.77 7.29
C ALA A 26 0.47 7.70 6.31
N VAL A 27 1.00 7.72 5.09
CA VAL A 27 0.79 6.66 4.10
C VAL A 27 2.11 5.92 3.92
N THR A 28 2.15 4.65 4.30
CA THR A 28 3.31 3.78 4.08
C THR A 28 3.19 3.13 2.72
N VAL A 29 4.07 3.50 1.80
CA VAL A 29 4.11 2.91 0.46
C VAL A 29 5.05 1.71 0.47
N LEU A 30 4.57 0.54 0.04
CA LEU A 30 5.37 -0.68 -0.12
C LEU A 30 5.49 -1.05 -1.60
N ASP A 31 6.60 -1.67 -1.97
CA ASP A 31 6.77 -2.29 -3.29
C ASP A 31 6.17 -3.70 -3.25
N ALA A 32 5.28 -4.03 -4.20
CA ALA A 32 4.55 -5.29 -4.23
C ALA A 32 5.44 -6.53 -4.34
N GLN A 33 6.64 -6.41 -4.90
CA GLN A 33 7.60 -7.51 -5.02
C GLN A 33 8.42 -7.67 -3.74
N SER A 34 8.85 -6.54 -3.15
CA SER A 34 9.82 -6.55 -2.04
C SER A 34 9.14 -6.64 -0.67
N GLY A 35 7.91 -6.14 -0.54
CA GLY A 35 7.18 -6.06 0.72
C GLY A 35 7.84 -5.11 1.72
N VAL A 36 7.83 -5.49 3.00
CA VAL A 36 8.51 -4.73 4.07
C VAL A 36 10.02 -4.92 4.01
N GLU A 37 10.76 -3.82 3.90
CA GLU A 37 12.22 -3.81 3.93
C GLU A 37 12.78 -3.33 5.29
N PRO A 38 14.06 -3.57 5.61
CA PRO A 38 14.66 -3.12 6.88
C PRO A 38 14.54 -1.61 7.14
N GLN A 39 14.47 -0.81 6.07
CA GLN A 39 14.25 0.64 6.16
C GLN A 39 12.81 0.97 6.54
N THR A 40 11.84 0.25 5.96
CA THR A 40 10.43 0.32 6.31
C THR A 40 10.21 0.07 7.79
N GLU A 41 10.87 -0.94 8.37
CA GLU A 41 10.79 -1.24 9.81
C GLU A 41 11.24 -0.07 10.69
N THR A 42 12.29 0.62 10.27
CA THR A 42 12.83 1.77 11.01
C THR A 42 11.84 2.93 11.04
N VAL A 43 11.28 3.31 9.89
CA VAL A 43 10.26 4.36 9.78
C VAL A 43 8.97 3.97 10.47
N TRP A 44 8.56 2.69 10.34
CA TRP A 44 7.39 2.15 11.01
C TRP A 44 7.50 2.26 12.52
N ARG A 45 8.65 1.91 13.11
CA ARG A 45 8.89 2.06 14.54
C ARG A 45 8.88 3.51 15.00
N GLN A 46 9.41 4.44 14.21
CA GLN A 46 9.32 5.87 14.51
C GLN A 46 7.86 6.34 14.55
N ALA A 47 7.06 5.99 13.54
CA ALA A 47 5.65 6.35 13.48
C ALA A 47 4.85 5.72 14.64
N THR A 48 5.16 4.49 15.04
CA THR A 48 4.58 3.85 16.23
C THR A 48 4.94 4.59 17.51
N THR A 49 6.20 5.02 17.68
CA THR A 49 6.65 5.79 18.85
C THR A 49 5.88 7.10 18.99
N TYR A 50 5.57 7.77 17.89
CA TYR A 50 4.81 9.02 17.87
C TYR A 50 3.28 8.84 17.83
N GLY A 51 2.79 7.59 17.79
CA GLY A 51 1.35 7.32 17.74
C GLY A 51 0.69 7.76 16.43
N VAL A 52 1.44 7.84 15.33
CA VAL A 52 0.91 8.28 14.04
C VAL A 52 0.11 7.14 13.38
N PRO A 53 -1.20 7.35 13.11
CA PRO A 53 -2.01 6.36 12.40
C PRO A 53 -1.57 6.26 10.94
N ARG A 54 -1.65 5.05 10.38
CA ARG A 54 -1.08 4.74 9.07
C ARG A 54 -2.05 3.99 8.18
N ILE A 55 -2.03 4.32 6.90
CA ILE A 55 -2.59 3.52 5.81
C ILE A 55 -1.43 2.93 5.02
N VAL A 56 -1.52 1.67 4.61
CA VAL A 56 -0.52 1.04 3.74
C VAL A 56 -1.02 1.06 2.31
N PHE A 57 -0.18 1.47 1.38
CA PHE A 57 -0.42 1.44 -0.06
C PHE A 57 0.61 0.52 -0.71
N VAL A 58 0.17 -0.62 -1.24
CA VAL A 58 1.02 -1.52 -2.01
C VAL A 58 1.08 -1.00 -3.44
N ASN A 59 2.27 -0.66 -3.90
CA ASN A 59 2.54 -0.03 -5.18
C ASN A 59 3.34 -0.94 -6.10
N LYS A 60 3.42 -0.58 -7.39
CA LYS A 60 4.19 -1.28 -8.43
C LYS A 60 3.70 -2.71 -8.67
N MET A 61 2.38 -2.87 -8.72
CA MET A 61 1.74 -4.13 -9.07
C MET A 61 2.03 -4.57 -10.52
N ASP A 62 2.49 -3.66 -11.37
CA ASP A 62 2.90 -3.87 -12.77
C ASP A 62 4.28 -4.51 -12.93
N LYS A 63 5.08 -4.61 -11.86
CA LYS A 63 6.42 -5.20 -11.94
C LYS A 63 6.40 -6.72 -11.92
N ILE A 64 7.33 -7.32 -12.67
CA ILE A 64 7.64 -8.75 -12.58
C ILE A 64 7.92 -9.17 -11.13
N GLY A 65 7.22 -10.19 -10.65
CA GLY A 65 7.28 -10.71 -9.29
C GLY A 65 6.43 -9.92 -8.30
N ALA A 66 5.54 -9.02 -8.74
CA ALA A 66 4.59 -8.35 -7.86
C ALA A 66 3.65 -9.37 -7.20
N ASN A 67 3.55 -9.32 -5.87
CA ASN A 67 2.68 -10.19 -5.12
C ASN A 67 2.07 -9.43 -3.93
N PHE A 68 0.79 -9.05 -4.09
CA PHE A 68 0.07 -8.29 -3.07
C PHE A 68 -0.07 -9.06 -1.75
N GLU A 69 -0.42 -10.34 -1.80
CA GLU A 69 -0.60 -11.15 -0.60
C GLU A 69 0.71 -11.30 0.19
N TYR A 70 1.83 -11.48 -0.52
CA TYR A 70 3.16 -11.47 0.08
C TYR A 70 3.47 -10.12 0.73
N ALA A 71 3.23 -9.01 0.02
CA ALA A 71 3.46 -7.67 0.59
C ALA A 71 2.64 -7.47 1.89
N VAL A 72 1.38 -7.91 1.90
CA VAL A 72 0.52 -7.90 3.11
C VAL A 72 1.07 -8.84 4.19
N SER A 73 1.49 -10.06 3.86
CA SER A 73 2.01 -11.01 4.84
C SER A 73 3.25 -10.45 5.56
N THR A 74 4.13 -9.76 4.83
CA THR A 74 5.33 -9.15 5.44
C THR A 74 5.02 -8.05 6.46
N LEU A 75 3.85 -7.38 6.39
CA LEU A 75 3.41 -6.45 7.44
C LEU A 75 3.20 -7.17 8.76
N HIS A 76 2.60 -8.37 8.73
CA HIS A 76 2.41 -9.18 9.92
C HIS A 76 3.75 -9.74 10.41
N ASP A 77 4.50 -10.38 9.51
CA ASP A 77 5.69 -11.14 9.87
C ASP A 77 6.84 -10.27 10.36
N ARG A 78 6.99 -9.05 9.82
CA ARG A 78 8.12 -8.15 10.13
C ARG A 78 7.76 -7.00 11.06
N LEU A 79 6.53 -6.50 10.99
CA LEU A 79 6.11 -5.30 11.74
C LEU A 79 5.17 -5.61 12.91
N ASP A 80 4.71 -6.87 13.05
CA ASP A 80 3.64 -7.26 13.98
C ASP A 80 2.40 -6.35 13.82
N ALA A 81 2.15 -5.91 12.59
CA ALA A 81 1.06 -5.01 12.28
C ALA A 81 -0.24 -5.80 12.10
N ASN A 82 -1.33 -5.35 12.75
CA ASN A 82 -2.67 -5.85 12.47
C ASN A 82 -3.24 -5.21 11.18
N ALA A 83 -2.61 -5.50 10.05
CA ALA A 83 -3.01 -4.97 8.75
C ALA A 83 -4.09 -5.85 8.11
N GLN A 84 -5.04 -5.23 7.39
CA GLN A 84 -6.02 -5.96 6.61
C GLN A 84 -6.21 -5.26 5.27
N ALA A 85 -6.36 -6.04 4.20
CA ALA A 85 -6.69 -5.51 2.89
C ALA A 85 -8.07 -4.84 2.92
N VAL A 86 -8.12 -3.59 2.44
CA VAL A 86 -9.38 -2.87 2.17
C VAL A 86 -9.75 -2.98 0.69
N GLN A 87 -8.74 -3.24 -0.15
CA GLN A 87 -8.86 -3.45 -1.58
C GLN A 87 -8.04 -4.67 -1.98
N LEU A 88 -8.51 -5.42 -2.99
CA LEU A 88 -7.79 -6.54 -3.59
C LEU A 88 -7.51 -6.24 -5.07
N PRO A 89 -6.27 -6.42 -5.55
CA PRO A 89 -5.99 -6.36 -6.97
C PRO A 89 -6.51 -7.63 -7.67
N ILE A 90 -6.95 -7.48 -8.92
CA ILE A 90 -7.18 -8.59 -9.85
C ILE A 90 -5.98 -8.63 -10.80
N GLY A 91 -5.28 -9.75 -10.78
CA GLY A 91 -4.05 -9.95 -11.52
C GLY A 91 -2.84 -9.24 -10.91
N ALA A 92 -1.69 -9.42 -11.55
CA ALA A 92 -0.42 -8.80 -11.22
C ALA A 92 0.41 -8.66 -12.51
N GLU A 93 1.48 -7.88 -12.47
CA GLU A 93 2.34 -7.62 -13.61
C GLU A 93 1.53 -7.04 -14.79
N ASP A 94 1.75 -7.54 -16.00
CA ASP A 94 1.01 -7.18 -17.21
C ASP A 94 -0.48 -7.64 -17.17
N GLU A 95 -0.87 -8.49 -16.22
CA GLU A 95 -2.24 -8.96 -16.02
C GLU A 95 -2.99 -8.14 -14.95
N PHE A 96 -2.38 -7.12 -14.35
CA PHE A 96 -3.06 -6.26 -13.39
C PHE A 96 -4.10 -5.37 -14.08
N GLU A 97 -5.39 -5.67 -13.88
CA GLU A 97 -6.46 -5.07 -14.68
C GLU A 97 -7.53 -4.34 -13.87
N ALA A 98 -7.74 -4.70 -12.61
CA ALA A 98 -8.84 -4.16 -11.81
C ALA A 98 -8.57 -4.24 -10.30
N ILE A 99 -9.38 -3.51 -9.54
CA ILE A 99 -9.31 -3.46 -8.08
C ILE A 99 -10.71 -3.69 -7.51
N ILE A 100 -10.82 -4.68 -6.61
CA ILE A 100 -12.02 -4.94 -5.83
C ILE A 100 -11.95 -4.11 -4.55
N ASP A 101 -12.93 -3.24 -4.33
CA ASP A 101 -13.15 -2.55 -3.06
C ASP A 101 -14.01 -3.43 -2.14
N LEU A 102 -13.41 -3.90 -1.04
CA LEU A 102 -14.07 -4.78 -0.08
C LEU A 102 -15.04 -4.05 0.86
N VAL A 103 -14.99 -2.72 0.92
CA VAL A 103 -15.91 -1.92 1.74
C VAL A 103 -17.25 -1.76 1.03
N THR A 104 -17.20 -1.43 -0.27
CA THR A 104 -18.41 -1.24 -1.09
C THR A 104 -18.83 -2.50 -1.83
N MET A 105 -17.99 -3.55 -1.83
CA MET A 105 -18.19 -4.78 -2.59
C MET A 105 -18.37 -4.52 -4.09
N LYS A 106 -17.55 -3.62 -4.63
CA LYS A 106 -17.54 -3.22 -6.05
C LYS A 106 -16.19 -3.48 -6.68
N CYS A 107 -16.18 -3.78 -7.97
CA CYS A 107 -14.96 -3.94 -8.74
C CYS A 107 -14.80 -2.77 -9.71
N PHE A 108 -13.63 -2.14 -9.70
CA PHE A 108 -13.30 -1.01 -10.55
C PHE A 108 -12.18 -1.39 -11.51
N GLN A 109 -12.44 -1.20 -12.80
CA GLN A 109 -11.45 -1.27 -13.87
C GLN A 109 -11.06 0.14 -14.29
N TYR A 110 -9.76 0.38 -14.43
CA TYR A 110 -9.22 1.68 -14.79
C TYR A 110 -8.71 1.60 -16.24
N ASN A 111 -9.37 2.35 -17.12
CA ASN A 111 -9.06 2.42 -18.54
C ASN A 111 -8.55 3.83 -18.91
N GLY A 112 -8.04 3.98 -20.12
CA GLY A 112 -7.40 5.22 -20.58
C GLY A 112 -5.89 5.22 -20.36
N GLU A 113 -5.18 6.16 -20.96
CA GLU A 113 -3.71 6.20 -20.94
C GLU A 113 -3.14 6.46 -19.53
N PHE A 114 -3.89 7.17 -18.70
CA PHE A 114 -3.56 7.50 -17.31
C PHE A 114 -4.59 6.98 -16.31
N GLY A 115 -5.43 6.03 -16.70
CA GLY A 115 -6.49 5.49 -15.84
C GLY A 115 -7.63 6.47 -15.56
N GLU A 116 -7.84 7.45 -16.44
CA GLU A 116 -8.87 8.49 -16.30
C GLU A 116 -10.31 7.97 -16.43
N GLU A 117 -10.51 6.81 -17.06
CA GLU A 117 -11.83 6.19 -17.25
C GLU A 117 -12.04 5.08 -16.23
N VAL A 118 -12.81 5.36 -15.18
CA VAL A 118 -13.15 4.37 -14.15
C VAL A 118 -14.46 3.67 -14.51
N GLY A 119 -14.38 2.37 -14.81
CA GLY A 119 -15.53 1.50 -15.05
C GLY A 119 -15.84 0.63 -13.84
N GLU A 120 -17.12 0.54 -13.45
CA GLU A 120 -17.58 -0.45 -12.47
C GLU A 120 -17.94 -1.74 -13.21
N ILE A 121 -17.34 -2.87 -12.79
CA ILE A 121 -17.60 -4.20 -13.34
C ILE A 121 -18.09 -5.14 -12.23
N GLU A 122 -18.64 -6.29 -12.62
CA GLU A 122 -18.97 -7.33 -11.65
C GLU A 122 -17.68 -7.98 -11.11
N ILE A 123 -17.67 -8.29 -9.81
CA ILE A 123 -16.58 -9.06 -9.20
C ILE A 123 -16.55 -10.45 -9.87
N PRO A 124 -15.40 -10.93 -10.37
CA PRO A 124 -15.28 -12.26 -10.97
C PRO A 124 -15.62 -13.37 -9.96
N GLU A 125 -16.15 -14.50 -10.43
CA GLU A 125 -16.59 -15.59 -9.54
C GLU A 125 -15.45 -16.18 -8.70
N ASP A 126 -14.22 -16.22 -9.22
CA ASP A 126 -13.04 -16.73 -8.50
C ASP A 126 -12.70 -15.91 -7.24
N TYR A 127 -13.21 -14.68 -7.15
CA TYR A 127 -13.02 -13.78 -6.02
C TYR A 127 -14.29 -13.65 -5.15
N LYS A 128 -15.38 -14.34 -5.51
CA LYS A 128 -16.60 -14.42 -4.68
C LYS A 128 -16.46 -15.57 -3.69
N ALA A 129 -16.58 -15.26 -2.41
CA ALA A 129 -16.57 -16.24 -1.31
C ALA A 129 -17.84 -17.10 -1.26
#